data_AF-A0A5K0XKW2-F1
#
_entry.id   AF-A0A5K0XKW2-F1
#
_cell.length_a   1.000
_cell.length_b   1.000
_cell.length_c   1.000
_cell.angle_alpha   90.00
_cell.angle_beta   90.00
_cell.angle_gamma   90.00
#
_symmetry.space_group_name_H-M   'P 1'
#
loop_
_entity.id
_entity.type
_entity.pdbx_description
1 polymer ?
#
loop_
_entity_poly.entity_id
_entity_poly.type
_entity_poly.pdbx_seq_one_letter_code
_entity_poly.pdbx_strand_id
1 'polypeptide(L)'
;EDLEYGAKLVREAVGKTGRDYFQSYIDFGELNKDKELYPSVGADGNSLAPDLEVDSWLGFQFTEIDMGGGAPYAMLPSWIPVEGIVIFMPGPPAKEKGNKAERWSNGIDVIVSLLPENAAAFLKIAHSID
;
A
#
# COMPACT_ATOMS: atom_id res chain seq x y z
N GLU A 1 5.50 -6.17 -22.19
CA GLU A 1 5.36 -7.58 -21.77
C GLU A 1 5.57 -7.78 -20.27
N ASP A 2 6.62 -7.22 -19.66
CA ASP A 2 6.91 -7.46 -18.23
C ASP A 2 5.92 -6.84 -17.23
N LEU A 3 5.38 -5.64 -17.50
CA LEU A 3 4.41 -4.99 -16.60
C LEU A 3 3.05 -5.72 -16.57
N GLU A 4 2.55 -6.13 -17.73
CA GLU A 4 1.30 -6.90 -17.82
C GLU A 4 1.42 -8.25 -17.13
N TYR A 5 2.58 -8.90 -17.24
CA TYR A 5 2.85 -10.14 -16.53
C TYR A 5 2.85 -9.94 -15.01
N GLY A 6 3.55 -8.90 -14.50
CA GLY A 6 3.54 -8.55 -13.08
C GLY A 6 2.13 -8.24 -12.56
N ALA A 7 1.37 -7.41 -13.28
CA ALA A 7 -0.01 -7.07 -12.92
C ALA A 7 -0.93 -8.31 -12.90
N LYS A 8 -0.75 -9.23 -13.85
CA LYS A 8 -1.48 -10.50 -13.88
C LYS A 8 -1.18 -11.35 -12.65
N LEU A 9 0.09 -11.50 -12.25
CA LEU A 9 0.46 -12.27 -11.06
C LEU A 9 -0.17 -11.70 -9.79
N VAL A 10 -0.11 -10.37 -9.61
CA VAL A 10 -0.75 -9.69 -8.47
C VAL A 10 -2.25 -9.94 -8.46
N ARG A 11 -2.92 -9.76 -9.62
CA ARG A 11 -4.37 -9.97 -9.75
C ARG A 11 -4.77 -11.41 -9.43
N GLU A 12 -4.03 -12.39 -9.93
CA GLU A 12 -4.30 -13.80 -9.65
C GLU A 12 -4.08 -14.17 -8.18
N ALA A 13 -3.04 -13.61 -7.54
CA ALA A 13 -2.79 -13.80 -6.12
C ALA A 13 -3.93 -13.22 -5.27
N VAL A 14 -4.29 -11.96 -5.49
CA VAL A 14 -5.42 -11.31 -4.78
C VAL A 14 -6.73 -12.05 -5.02
N GLY A 15 -6.98 -12.52 -6.25
CA GLY A 15 -8.17 -13.28 -6.59
C GLY A 15 -8.31 -14.62 -5.87
N LYS A 16 -7.21 -15.20 -5.37
CA LYS A 16 -7.22 -16.43 -4.57
C LYS A 16 -7.48 -16.16 -3.08
N THR A 17 -7.27 -14.94 -2.61
CA THR A 17 -7.47 -14.51 -1.21
C THR A 17 -8.94 -14.15 -0.94
N GLY A 18 -9.83 -15.13 -1.17
CA GLY A 18 -11.27 -15.00 -0.95
C GLY A 18 -11.74 -15.56 0.40
N ARG A 19 -13.05 -15.72 0.55
CA ARG A 19 -13.70 -16.27 1.76
C ARG A 19 -13.07 -17.57 2.24
N ASP A 20 -12.87 -18.52 1.31
CA ASP A 20 -12.37 -19.86 1.64
C ASP A 20 -10.93 -19.82 2.15
N TYR A 21 -10.10 -18.91 1.62
CA TYR A 21 -8.76 -18.68 2.13
C TYR A 21 -8.77 -18.10 3.55
N PHE A 22 -9.62 -17.10 3.82
CA PHE A 22 -9.75 -16.53 5.16
C PHE A 22 -10.25 -17.56 6.19
N GLN A 23 -11.23 -18.39 5.82
CA GLN A 23 -11.69 -19.47 6.71
C GLN A 23 -10.56 -20.47 6.97
N SER A 24 -9.83 -20.91 5.94
CA SER A 24 -8.68 -21.79 6.07
C SER A 24 -7.58 -21.21 6.97
N TYR A 25 -7.32 -19.91 6.87
CA TYR A 25 -6.36 -19.21 7.73
C TYR A 25 -6.80 -19.22 9.21
N ILE A 26 -8.08 -18.97 9.49
CA ILE A 26 -8.63 -19.04 10.85
C ILE A 26 -8.54 -20.46 11.41
N ASP A 27 -8.94 -21.45 10.61
CA ASP A 27 -8.89 -22.87 10.99
C ASP A 27 -7.44 -23.32 11.24
N PHE A 28 -6.49 -22.86 10.42
CA PHE A 28 -5.06 -23.08 10.64
C PHE A 28 -4.61 -22.53 12.00
N GLY A 29 -5.05 -21.33 12.38
CA GLY A 29 -4.77 -20.76 13.70
C GLY A 29 -5.28 -21.64 14.84
N GLU A 30 -6.55 -22.07 14.77
CA GLU A 30 -7.15 -22.92 15.79
C GLU A 30 -6.44 -24.28 15.92
N LEU A 31 -6.09 -24.91 14.78
CA LEU A 31 -5.38 -26.19 14.74
C LEU A 31 -3.95 -26.11 15.28
N ASN A 32 -3.37 -24.91 15.35
CA ASN A 32 -2.00 -24.70 15.79
C ASN A 32 -1.90 -23.82 17.05
N LYS A 33 -3.00 -23.64 17.79
CA LYS A 33 -3.07 -22.76 18.98
C LYS A 33 -2.08 -23.10 20.09
N ASP A 34 -1.66 -24.36 20.19
CA ASP A 34 -0.70 -24.83 21.19
C ASP A 34 0.76 -24.69 20.72
N LYS A 35 0.99 -24.15 19.51
CA LYS A 35 2.31 -23.91 18.94
C LYS A 35 2.67 -22.44 19.03
N GLU A 36 3.95 -22.17 19.25
CA GLU A 36 4.50 -20.84 19.08
C GLU A 36 4.68 -20.56 17.58
N LEU A 37 3.80 -19.72 17.03
CA LEU A 37 3.87 -19.25 15.67
C LEU A 37 4.44 -17.82 15.66
N TYR A 38 5.26 -17.52 14.66
CA TYR A 38 5.80 -16.19 14.44
C TYR A 38 5.16 -15.59 13.18
N PRO A 39 4.91 -14.27 13.15
CA PRO A 39 4.53 -13.60 11.92
C PRO A 39 5.56 -13.87 10.83
N SER A 40 5.11 -14.15 9.61
CA SER A 40 5.99 -14.40 8.47
C SER A 40 6.77 -13.14 8.06
N VAL A 41 6.22 -11.96 8.35
CA VAL A 41 6.91 -10.68 8.20
C VAL A 41 7.57 -10.37 9.53
N GLY A 42 8.88 -10.59 9.59
CA GLY A 42 9.67 -10.25 10.77
C GLY A 42 9.70 -8.73 10.96
N ALA A 43 9.38 -8.26 12.17
CA ALA A 43 9.58 -6.86 12.56
C ALA A 43 11.06 -6.50 12.77
N ASP A 44 11.96 -7.46 12.55
CA ASP A 44 13.39 -7.37 12.84
C ASP A 44 14.17 -7.07 11.56
N GLY A 45 14.43 -5.80 11.30
CA GLY A 45 15.27 -5.36 10.18
C GLY A 45 14.88 -4.01 9.62
N ASN A 46 15.81 -3.36 8.93
CA ASN A 46 15.57 -2.07 8.27
C ASN A 46 15.38 -2.22 6.75
N SER A 47 15.20 -3.44 6.23
CA SER A 47 15.02 -3.71 4.80
C SER A 47 14.23 -5.01 4.57
N LEU A 48 13.26 -4.95 3.66
CA LEU A 48 12.53 -6.11 3.14
C LEU A 48 13.20 -6.75 1.93
N ALA A 49 14.29 -6.17 1.41
CA ALA A 49 14.91 -6.64 0.18
C ALA A 49 15.30 -8.13 0.28
N PRO A 50 15.00 -8.96 -0.74
CA PRO A 50 14.53 -8.58 -2.09
C PRO A 50 13.01 -8.41 -2.24
N ASP A 51 12.24 -8.58 -1.16
CA ASP A 51 10.78 -8.46 -1.15
C ASP A 51 10.33 -7.00 -0.99
N LEU A 52 9.02 -6.76 -1.16
CA LEU A 52 8.36 -5.47 -0.98
C LEU A 52 7.02 -5.65 -0.27
N GLU A 53 6.65 -4.68 0.56
CA GLU A 53 5.30 -4.57 1.12
C GLU A 53 4.58 -3.38 0.46
N VAL A 54 3.34 -3.60 0.04
CA VAL A 54 2.57 -2.62 -0.74
C VAL A 54 1.23 -2.35 -0.05
N ASP A 55 1.10 -1.15 0.50
CA ASP A 55 -0.07 -0.70 1.21
C ASP A 55 -0.94 0.23 0.36
N SER A 56 -2.18 -0.17 0.14
CA SER A 56 -3.16 0.67 -0.56
C SER A 56 -4.05 1.42 0.44
N TRP A 57 -3.75 2.71 0.63
CA TRP A 57 -4.57 3.61 1.44
C TRP A 57 -5.69 4.27 0.63
N LEU A 58 -5.81 3.94 -0.65
CA LEU A 58 -6.85 4.45 -1.56
C LEU A 58 -8.27 4.07 -1.11
N GLY A 59 -8.39 3.00 -0.32
CA GLY A 59 -9.65 2.55 0.28
C GLY A 59 -10.12 3.41 1.45
N PHE A 60 -9.21 4.14 2.11
CA PHE A 60 -9.55 4.93 3.28
C PHE A 60 -10.33 6.20 2.92
N GLN A 61 -11.30 6.53 3.77
CA GLN A 61 -12.20 7.68 3.63
C GLN A 61 -11.68 8.87 4.43
N PHE A 62 -10.40 9.23 4.25
CA PHE A 62 -9.76 10.29 5.04
C PHE A 62 -10.43 11.65 4.91
N THR A 63 -10.99 11.95 3.74
CA THR A 63 -11.73 13.19 3.47
C THR A 63 -13.12 13.22 4.10
N GLU A 64 -13.61 12.11 4.65
CA GLU A 64 -14.88 12.05 5.38
C GLU A 64 -14.71 12.32 6.89
N ILE A 65 -13.47 12.42 7.38
CA ILE A 65 -13.18 12.75 8.77
C ILE A 65 -13.34 14.26 8.95
N ASP A 66 -14.37 14.70 9.68
CA ASP A 66 -14.53 16.11 10.07
C ASP A 66 -14.80 16.21 11.58
N MET A 67 -13.87 16.85 12.30
CA MET A 67 -13.96 17.07 13.75
C MET A 67 -14.55 18.44 14.10
N GLY A 68 -15.22 19.11 13.15
CA GLY A 68 -15.82 20.44 13.30
C GLY A 68 -15.00 21.58 12.69
N GLY A 69 -13.95 21.24 11.92
CA GLY A 69 -13.04 22.20 11.28
C GLY A 69 -12.94 22.03 9.76
N GLY A 70 -13.70 21.09 9.19
CA GLY A 70 -13.55 20.63 7.81
C GLY A 70 -12.64 19.41 7.71
N ALA A 71 -12.68 18.76 6.54
CA ALA A 71 -11.90 17.56 6.26
C ALA A 71 -10.38 17.83 6.16
N PRO A 72 -9.53 16.83 6.46
CA PRO A 72 -8.10 16.89 6.20
C PRO A 72 -7.81 17.23 4.74
N TYR A 73 -6.90 18.19 4.54
CA TYR A 73 -6.43 18.53 3.20
C TYR A 73 -5.47 17.48 2.63
N ALA A 74 -4.69 16.82 3.50
CA ALA A 74 -3.76 15.76 3.13
C ALA A 74 -3.57 14.80 4.30
N MET A 75 -3.22 13.56 3.98
CA MET A 75 -2.72 12.57 4.93
C MET A 75 -1.43 11.98 4.39
N LEU A 76 -0.45 11.80 5.29
CA LEU A 76 0.86 11.27 4.98
C LEU A 76 1.24 10.26 6.06
N PRO A 77 1.99 9.20 5.72
CA PRO A 77 2.60 8.35 6.73
C PRO A 77 3.60 9.14 7.56
N SER A 78 3.86 8.68 8.79
CA SER A 78 5.01 9.14 9.57
C SER A 78 6.33 8.67 8.93
N TRP A 79 7.46 8.95 9.60
CA TRP A 79 8.75 8.40 9.18
C TRP A 79 8.72 6.86 9.11
N ILE A 80 9.17 6.30 7.98
CA ILE A 80 9.24 4.86 7.70
C ILE A 80 10.72 4.43 7.74
N PRO A 81 11.19 3.78 8.81
CA PRO A 81 12.59 3.37 8.96
C PRO A 81 12.90 2.00 8.31
N VAL A 82 12.11 1.57 7.33
CA VAL A 82 12.21 0.26 6.68
C VAL A 82 12.25 0.44 5.17
N GLU A 83 13.29 -0.06 4.51
CA GLU A 83 13.34 -0.15 3.04
C GLU A 83 12.39 -1.23 2.52
N GLY A 84 11.72 -0.93 1.39
CA GLY A 84 10.87 -1.86 0.66
C GLY A 84 9.37 -1.67 0.92
N ILE A 85 8.97 -0.61 1.63
CA ILE A 85 7.57 -0.23 1.81
C ILE A 85 7.12 0.70 0.68
N VAL A 86 5.99 0.39 0.05
CA VAL A 86 5.31 1.20 -0.97
C VAL A 86 3.90 1.54 -0.50
N ILE A 87 3.56 2.83 -0.44
CA ILE A 87 2.23 3.28 0.00
C ILE A 87 1.55 4.07 -1.12
N PHE A 88 0.37 3.60 -1.54
CA PHE A 88 -0.50 4.30 -2.49
C PHE A 88 -1.53 5.14 -1.73
N MET A 89 -1.56 6.46 -1.98
CA MET A 89 -2.46 7.39 -1.31
C MET A 89 -3.26 8.24 -2.31
N PRO A 90 -4.48 8.68 -1.93
CA PRO A 90 -5.20 9.66 -2.73
C PRO A 90 -4.40 10.96 -2.77
N GLY A 91 -4.21 11.53 -3.96
CA GLY A 91 -3.61 12.84 -4.10
C GLY A 91 -4.48 13.95 -3.50
N PRO A 92 -3.89 15.11 -3.18
CA PRO A 92 -4.60 16.20 -2.53
C PRO A 92 -5.78 16.71 -3.38
N PRO A 93 -6.86 17.21 -2.74
CA PRO A 93 -8.01 17.76 -3.45
C PRO A 93 -7.60 18.87 -4.43
N ALA A 94 -7.96 18.70 -5.70
CA ALA A 94 -7.87 19.76 -6.69
C ALA A 94 -8.65 20.98 -6.20
N LYS A 95 -8.10 22.18 -6.44
CA LYS A 95 -8.74 23.45 -6.08
C LYS A 95 -9.93 23.76 -7.00
N GLU A 96 -10.91 22.87 -7.13
CA GLU A 96 -12.16 23.21 -7.81
C GLU A 96 -13.19 23.75 -6.83
N LYS A 97 -13.68 24.95 -7.14
CA LYS A 97 -14.77 25.60 -6.42
C LYS A 97 -16.06 24.85 -6.70
N GLY A 98 -16.64 24.25 -5.66
CA GLY A 98 -18.09 24.11 -5.55
C GLY A 98 -18.72 22.83 -6.10
N ASN A 99 -17.96 21.83 -6.55
CA ASN A 99 -18.49 20.49 -6.75
C ASN A 99 -17.71 19.47 -5.92
N LYS A 100 -18.41 18.46 -5.39
CA LYS A 100 -17.80 17.33 -4.71
C LYS A 100 -16.76 16.73 -5.65
N ALA A 101 -15.48 16.94 -5.36
CA ALA A 101 -14.40 16.31 -6.10
C ALA A 101 -14.68 14.80 -6.14
N GLU A 102 -14.78 14.23 -7.34
CA GLU A 102 -14.91 12.79 -7.48
C GLU A 102 -13.73 12.14 -6.75
N ARG A 103 -13.96 11.02 -6.07
CA ARG A 103 -12.94 10.36 -5.22
C ARG A 103 -11.60 10.11 -5.94
N TRP A 104 -11.62 10.08 -7.27
CA TRP A 104 -10.49 9.84 -8.17
C TRP A 104 -10.14 11.04 -9.07
N SER A 105 -10.69 12.24 -8.82
CA SER A 105 -10.38 13.42 -9.63
C SER A 105 -8.96 13.95 -9.40
N ASN A 106 -8.31 13.49 -8.34
CA ASN A 106 -6.93 13.84 -7.99
C ASN A 106 -6.04 12.65 -8.34
N GLY A 107 -4.79 12.92 -8.71
CA GLY A 107 -3.80 11.87 -8.98
C GLY A 107 -3.57 10.94 -7.78
N ILE A 108 -2.71 9.95 -7.95
CA ILE A 108 -2.30 9.04 -6.87
C ILE A 108 -0.89 9.43 -6.45
N ASP A 109 -0.69 9.67 -5.16
CA ASP A 109 0.64 9.83 -4.58
C ASP A 109 1.19 8.46 -4.20
N VAL A 110 2.44 8.19 -4.59
CA VAL A 110 3.14 6.94 -4.28
C VAL A 110 4.37 7.25 -3.45
N ILE A 111 4.41 6.75 -2.22
CA ILE A 111 5.56 6.84 -1.33
C ILE A 111 6.33 5.52 -1.42
N VAL A 112 7.62 5.60 -1.71
CA VAL A 112 8.50 4.44 -1.81
C VAL A 112 9.66 4.63 -0.83
N SER A 113 9.79 3.76 0.15
CA SER A 113 10.90 3.77 1.11
C SER A 113 12.04 2.92 0.57
N LEU A 114 13.19 3.55 0.28
CA LEU A 114 14.38 2.90 -0.28
C LEU A 114 15.63 3.43 0.39
N LEU A 115 16.69 2.60 0.44
CA LEU A 115 18.02 3.11 0.73
C LEU A 115 18.46 4.11 -0.34
N PRO A 116 19.32 5.10 -0.01
CA PRO A 116 19.71 6.17 -0.93
C PRO A 116 20.22 5.69 -2.29
N GLU A 117 21.01 4.61 -2.30
CA GLU A 117 21.54 3.97 -3.51
C GLU A 117 20.44 3.40 -4.42
N ASN A 118 19.43 2.77 -3.84
CA ASN A 118 18.30 2.17 -4.55
C ASN A 118 17.31 3.24 -5.03
N ALA A 119 17.11 4.29 -4.23
CA ALA A 119 16.30 5.44 -4.62
C ALA A 119 16.85 6.14 -5.88
N ALA A 120 18.16 6.32 -5.95
CA ALA A 120 18.81 6.91 -7.12
C ALA A 120 18.67 6.04 -8.39
N ALA A 121 18.65 4.72 -8.24
CA ALA A 121 18.37 3.80 -9.35
C ALA A 121 16.88 3.83 -9.75
N PHE A 122 15.98 3.78 -8.77
CA PHE A 122 14.53 3.80 -8.98
C PHE A 122 14.08 5.04 -9.75
N LEU A 123 14.60 6.23 -9.41
CA LEU A 123 14.25 7.48 -10.10
C LEU A 123 14.54 7.46 -11.62
N LYS A 124 15.48 6.62 -12.07
CA LYS A 124 15.79 6.48 -13.50
C LYS A 124 14.73 5.69 -14.27
N ILE A 125 13.97 4.84 -13.57
CA ILE A 125 12.97 3.94 -14.17
C ILE A 125 11.53 4.28 -13.74
N ALA A 126 11.34 5.08 -12.70
CA ALA A 126 10.02 5.37 -12.13
C ALA A 126 9.04 6.02 -13.12
N HIS A 127 9.56 6.70 -14.15
CA HIS A 127 8.78 7.40 -15.17
C HIS A 127 8.79 6.71 -16.54
N SER A 128 9.42 5.55 -16.67
CA SER A 128 9.49 4.82 -17.95
C SER A 128 8.24 3.95 -18.17
N ILE A 129 7.07 4.57 -18.07
CA ILE A 129 5.79 3.93 -18.43
C ILE A 129 5.61 4.12 -19.93
N ASP A 130 5.94 3.09 -20.71
CA ASP A 130 5.49 2.93 -22.11
C ASP A 130 4.08 2.29 -22.15
#